data_AF-A0A7G5EBD1-F1
#
_entry.id   AF-A0A7G5EBD1-F1
#
_cell.length_a   1.000
_cell.length_b   1.000
_cell.length_c   1.000
_cell.angle_alpha   90.00
_cell.angle_beta   90.00
_cell.angle_gamma   90.00
#
_symmetry.space_group_name_H-M   'P 1'
#
loop_
_entity.id
_entity.type
_entity.pdbx_description
1 polymer ?
#
loop_
_entity_poly.entity_id
_entity_poly.type
_entity_poly.pdbx_seq_one_letter_code
_entity_poly.pdbx_strand_id
1 'polypeptide(L)'
;MFSACNKEDKLDSKSVFVDSEIPKNALDNYLYNNYTKPYNVEILYKYVDKESNMTYRLVPAPYDASIRLSKLMLFLVMDPYSEVTGSTQFLRNNFPKIITYTGSVPVQTNGVIILGTAESGTKVSLYNLLELNEANGKNPQFLTNGFFKTVHHEFQHILNQNKPYPSNFREISGSNYIEDEWNTKYPNTPVGIGTAIAAGFISPYASKADTEDFAELYSFYVTRSQADFDAMLNVENSTAAGRALILSKLAIVKSYMKSEWGIDMDILRANIIARYPRLSTFDQTTLN
;
A
#
# COMPACT_ATOMS: atom_id res chain seq x y z
N MET A 1 -23.10 67.88 8.98
CA MET A 1 -22.68 66.80 8.06
C MET A 1 -21.36 66.25 8.57
N PHE A 2 -21.33 64.97 8.91
CA PHE A 2 -20.14 64.28 9.39
C PHE A 2 -19.21 64.00 8.20
N SER A 3 -17.95 64.47 8.28
CA SER A 3 -16.90 64.15 7.32
C SER A 3 -16.29 62.81 7.72
N ALA A 4 -16.51 61.77 6.90
CA ALA A 4 -15.96 60.44 7.12
C ALA A 4 -14.63 60.29 6.35
N CYS A 5 -13.58 59.87 7.06
CA CYS A 5 -12.28 59.49 6.52
C CYS A 5 -12.40 58.26 5.60
N ASN A 6 -11.92 58.36 4.37
CA ASN A 6 -11.52 57.20 3.58
C ASN A 6 -10.00 57.27 3.35
N LYS A 7 -9.23 56.63 4.23
CA LYS A 7 -7.89 56.13 3.88
C LYS A 7 -8.08 54.70 3.43
N GLU A 8 -8.02 54.47 2.12
CA GLU A 8 -7.79 53.14 1.59
C GLU A 8 -6.34 52.78 1.88
N ASP A 9 -6.13 52.00 2.95
CA ASP A 9 -4.84 51.36 3.17
C ASP A 9 -4.57 50.44 1.97
N LYS A 10 -3.49 50.75 1.24
CA LYS A 10 -3.02 49.90 0.14
C LYS A 10 -2.71 48.52 0.72
N LEU A 11 -3.38 47.50 0.19
CA LEU A 11 -3.07 46.10 0.48
C LEU A 11 -1.59 45.86 0.20
N ASP A 12 -0.85 45.38 1.21
CA ASP A 12 0.54 45.00 1.06
C ASP A 12 0.63 43.87 0.01
N SER A 13 1.42 44.10 -1.04
CA SER A 13 1.66 43.13 -2.12
C SER A 13 2.41 41.87 -1.67
N LYS A 14 2.91 41.85 -0.43
CA LYS A 14 3.50 40.66 0.18
C LYS A 14 2.40 39.82 0.80
N SER A 15 2.23 38.61 0.26
CA SER A 15 1.45 37.56 0.91
C SER A 15 1.91 37.39 2.35
N VAL A 16 0.98 37.44 3.31
CA VAL A 16 1.22 37.09 4.72
C VAL A 16 1.52 35.59 4.87
N PHE A 17 1.18 34.79 3.86
CA PHE A 17 1.68 33.44 3.70
C PHE A 17 3.05 33.52 3.03
N VAL A 18 4.09 33.57 3.85
CA VAL A 18 5.42 33.13 3.43
C VAL A 18 5.33 31.62 3.31
N ASP A 19 5.31 31.08 2.09
CA ASP A 19 5.58 29.65 1.93
C ASP A 19 7.00 29.44 2.45
N SER A 20 7.11 28.88 3.66
CA SER A 20 8.38 28.51 4.24
C SER A 20 9.07 27.59 3.22
N GLU A 21 10.19 28.03 2.63
CA GLU A 21 11.02 27.14 1.83
C GLU A 21 11.43 25.98 2.74
N ILE A 22 10.81 24.81 2.56
CA ILE A 22 11.17 23.62 3.32
C ILE A 22 12.59 23.24 2.87
N PRO A 23 13.62 23.34 3.72
CA PRO A 23 15.00 23.15 3.29
C PRO A 23 15.19 21.74 2.73
N LYS A 24 15.91 21.63 1.62
CA LYS A 24 16.30 20.33 1.08
C LYS A 24 17.40 19.71 1.95
N ASN A 25 17.28 18.42 2.21
CA ASN A 25 18.24 17.59 2.92
C ASN A 25 18.67 16.38 2.06
N ALA A 26 19.53 15.53 2.61
CA ALA A 26 20.05 14.36 1.89
C ALA A 26 18.94 13.39 1.44
N LEU A 27 17.89 13.20 2.25
CA LEU A 27 16.79 12.31 1.90
C LEU A 27 15.99 12.88 0.72
N ASP A 28 15.76 14.19 0.63
CA ASP A 28 15.05 14.78 -0.51
C ASP A 28 15.78 14.51 -1.84
N ASN A 29 17.11 14.66 -1.85
CA ASN A 29 17.93 14.34 -3.02
C ASN A 29 17.88 12.85 -3.37
N TYR A 30 17.95 11.99 -2.34
CA TYR A 30 17.84 10.55 -2.51
C TYR A 30 16.49 10.15 -3.13
N LEU A 31 15.38 10.69 -2.62
CA LEU A 31 14.03 10.41 -3.12
C LEU A 31 13.85 10.91 -4.56
N TYR A 32 14.34 12.11 -4.88
CA TYR A 32 14.28 12.62 -6.25
C TYR A 32 15.02 11.68 -7.22
N ASN A 33 16.24 11.27 -6.88
CA ASN A 33 17.08 10.45 -7.76
C ASN A 33 16.60 9.00 -7.89
N ASN A 34 16.03 8.43 -6.83
CA ASN A 34 15.66 7.01 -6.80
C ASN A 34 14.15 6.75 -6.98
N TYR A 35 13.30 7.77 -6.85
CA TYR A 35 11.84 7.64 -7.02
C TYR A 35 11.29 8.55 -8.11
N THR A 36 11.44 9.86 -7.95
CA THR A 36 10.82 10.82 -8.86
C THR A 36 11.36 10.71 -10.27
N LYS A 37 12.69 10.71 -10.41
CA LYS A 37 13.35 10.63 -11.69
C LYS A 37 13.09 9.30 -12.43
N PRO A 38 13.28 8.10 -11.84
CA PRO A 38 13.07 6.84 -12.54
C PRO A 38 11.59 6.45 -12.68
N TYR A 39 10.76 6.68 -11.67
CA TYR A 39 9.41 6.12 -11.58
C TYR A 39 8.29 7.17 -11.61
N ASN A 40 8.60 8.47 -11.63
CA ASN A 40 7.59 9.53 -11.50
C ASN A 40 6.73 9.37 -10.23
N VAL A 41 7.41 9.04 -9.12
CA VAL A 41 6.80 8.87 -7.79
C VAL A 41 7.37 9.94 -6.86
N GLU A 42 6.49 10.68 -6.21
CA GLU A 42 6.82 11.63 -5.15
C GLU A 42 6.59 10.96 -3.78
N ILE A 43 7.57 11.09 -2.89
CA ILE A 43 7.47 10.59 -1.52
C ILE A 43 7.46 11.79 -0.56
N LEU A 44 6.33 11.98 0.11
CA LEU A 44 6.10 13.04 1.08
C LEU A 44 6.30 12.47 2.49
N TYR A 45 7.46 12.70 3.08
CA TYR A 45 7.78 12.24 4.45
C TYR A 45 7.86 13.39 5.46
N LYS A 46 8.05 14.62 4.99
CA LYS A 46 7.94 15.81 5.84
C LYS A 46 6.47 16.11 6.04
N TYR A 47 6.06 16.23 7.29
CA TYR A 47 4.69 16.56 7.63
C TYR A 47 4.34 17.95 7.06
N VAL A 48 3.36 18.01 6.16
CA VAL A 48 2.77 19.26 5.69
C VAL A 48 1.41 19.38 6.37
N ASP A 49 1.32 20.28 7.35
CA ASP A 49 0.17 20.53 8.23
C ASP A 49 -1.06 21.14 7.52
N LYS A 50 -1.25 20.87 6.22
CA LYS A 50 -2.33 21.46 5.42
C LYS A 50 -3.45 20.47 5.06
N GLU A 51 -3.26 19.16 5.22
CA GLU A 51 -4.26 18.16 4.77
C GLU A 51 -4.61 17.03 5.77
N SER A 52 -4.07 17.03 6.99
CA SER A 52 -4.47 16.01 7.96
C SER A 52 -5.90 16.27 8.43
N ASN A 53 -6.83 15.38 8.07
CA ASN A 53 -8.18 15.33 8.60
C ASN A 53 -8.12 15.48 10.14
N MET A 54 -8.61 16.62 10.65
CA MET A 54 -8.42 17.12 12.03
C MET A 54 -8.94 16.17 13.12
N THR A 55 -9.56 15.05 12.76
CA THR A 55 -10.03 14.01 13.67
C THR A 55 -8.90 13.15 14.24
N TYR A 56 -7.74 13.04 13.57
CA TYR A 56 -6.64 12.16 14.01
C TYR A 56 -5.43 12.96 14.50
N ARG A 57 -4.94 12.66 15.71
CA ARG A 57 -3.66 13.19 16.22
C ARG A 57 -2.50 12.40 15.60
N LEU A 58 -2.10 12.79 14.39
CA LEU A 58 -1.02 12.14 13.67
C LEU A 58 0.35 12.68 14.11
N VAL A 59 1.32 11.79 14.27
CA VAL A 59 2.72 12.14 14.58
C VAL A 59 3.53 12.08 13.27
N PRO A 60 4.45 13.03 13.01
CA PRO A 60 5.34 12.96 11.86
C PRO A 60 6.17 11.66 11.81
N ALA A 61 6.49 11.20 10.61
CA ALA A 61 7.39 10.07 10.43
C ALA A 61 8.81 10.39 10.93
N PRO A 62 9.47 9.51 11.71
CA PRO A 62 10.87 9.69 12.06
C PRO A 62 11.75 9.75 10.79
N TYR A 63 12.78 10.59 10.80
CA TYR A 63 13.68 10.77 9.66
C TYR A 63 14.37 9.45 9.26
N ASP A 64 14.96 8.75 10.22
CA ASP A 64 15.64 7.47 9.98
C ASP A 64 14.68 6.37 9.51
N ALA A 65 13.45 6.35 10.02
CA ALA A 65 12.41 5.44 9.55
C ALA A 65 11.99 5.76 8.11
N SER A 66 11.97 7.05 7.73
CA SER A 66 11.66 7.49 6.37
C SER A 66 12.75 7.06 5.38
N ILE A 67 14.03 7.18 5.76
CA ILE A 67 15.15 6.63 4.97
C ILE A 67 14.98 5.12 4.81
N ARG A 68 14.75 4.43 5.94
CA ARG A 68 14.63 2.97 5.99
C ARG A 68 13.49 2.45 5.12
N LEU A 69 12.29 3.04 5.24
CA LEU A 69 11.15 2.64 4.41
C LEU A 69 11.39 2.92 2.94
N SER A 70 12.00 4.06 2.60
CA SER A 70 12.33 4.41 1.21
C SER A 70 13.32 3.41 0.59
N LYS A 71 14.35 2.98 1.32
CA LYS A 71 15.30 1.99 0.82
C LYS A 71 14.68 0.59 0.74
N LEU A 72 13.88 0.20 1.72
CA LEU A 72 13.19 -1.08 1.74
C LEU A 72 12.10 -1.17 0.66
N MET A 73 11.38 -0.10 0.35
CA MET A 73 10.37 -0.08 -0.70
C MET A 73 11.00 -0.18 -2.09
N LEU A 74 12.17 0.43 -2.35
CA LEU A 74 12.93 0.15 -3.57
C LEU A 74 13.26 -1.34 -3.63
N PHE A 75 13.85 -1.86 -2.55
CA PHE A 75 14.36 -3.22 -2.52
C PHE A 75 13.27 -4.29 -2.62
N LEU A 76 12.13 -4.14 -1.95
CA LEU A 76 11.09 -5.17 -1.84
C LEU A 76 9.89 -4.96 -2.75
N VAL A 77 9.71 -3.76 -3.29
CA VAL A 77 8.60 -3.43 -4.19
C VAL A 77 9.12 -3.04 -5.56
N MET A 78 9.85 -1.92 -5.68
CA MET A 78 10.16 -1.33 -6.99
C MET A 78 11.12 -2.19 -7.84
N ASP A 79 12.21 -2.66 -7.24
CA ASP A 79 13.23 -3.45 -7.94
C ASP A 79 12.68 -4.79 -8.47
N PRO A 80 11.93 -5.61 -7.69
CA PRO A 80 11.33 -6.83 -8.22
C PRO A 80 10.49 -6.64 -9.48
N TYR A 81 9.64 -5.62 -9.55
CA TYR A 81 8.85 -5.35 -10.76
C TYR A 81 9.74 -4.88 -11.91
N SER A 82 10.73 -4.02 -11.64
CA SER A 82 11.65 -3.54 -12.68
C SER A 82 12.49 -4.68 -13.26
N GLU A 83 12.92 -5.63 -12.42
CA GLU A 83 13.67 -6.82 -12.84
C GLU A 83 12.81 -7.77 -13.66
N VAL A 84 11.57 -8.06 -13.22
CA VAL A 84 10.66 -8.98 -13.93
C VAL A 84 10.19 -8.39 -15.26
N THR A 85 9.97 -7.08 -15.33
CA THR A 85 9.55 -6.41 -16.57
C THR A 85 10.73 -5.96 -17.44
N GLY A 86 11.96 -6.05 -16.93
CA GLY A 86 13.18 -5.61 -17.61
C GLY A 86 13.30 -4.08 -17.76
N SER A 87 12.45 -3.29 -17.10
CA SER A 87 12.42 -1.83 -17.23
C SER A 87 11.69 -1.16 -16.07
N THR A 88 12.03 0.10 -15.78
CA THR A 88 11.28 0.94 -14.83
C THR A 88 9.97 1.47 -15.42
N GLN A 89 9.75 1.34 -16.74
CA GLN A 89 8.63 1.96 -17.44
C GLN A 89 7.26 1.44 -16.96
N PHE A 90 7.17 0.15 -16.62
CA PHE A 90 5.94 -0.44 -16.11
C PHE A 90 5.47 0.27 -14.83
N LEU A 91 6.38 0.43 -13.86
CA LEU A 91 6.12 1.17 -12.63
C LEU A 91 5.90 2.66 -12.90
N ARG A 92 6.70 3.27 -13.79
CA ARG A 92 6.55 4.68 -14.14
C ARG A 92 5.14 5.02 -14.60
N ASN A 93 4.55 4.15 -15.41
CA ASN A 93 3.22 4.33 -15.95
C ASN A 93 2.13 4.04 -14.91
N ASN A 94 2.27 2.95 -14.14
CA ASN A 94 1.14 2.39 -13.39
C ASN A 94 1.23 2.51 -11.86
N PHE A 95 2.39 2.82 -11.28
CA PHE A 95 2.55 2.90 -9.83
C PHE A 95 1.91 4.20 -9.27
N PRO A 96 1.44 4.22 -8.01
CA PRO A 96 0.96 5.44 -7.36
C PRO A 96 1.95 6.59 -7.51
N LYS A 97 1.45 7.81 -7.77
CA LYS A 97 2.29 8.98 -8.03
C LYS A 97 2.72 9.68 -6.75
N ILE A 98 1.97 9.50 -5.66
CA ILE A 98 2.26 10.09 -4.36
C ILE A 98 2.28 8.97 -3.31
N ILE A 99 3.35 8.90 -2.53
CA ILE A 99 3.39 8.09 -1.31
C ILE A 99 3.59 9.03 -0.13
N THR A 100 2.78 8.93 0.91
CA THR A 100 2.94 9.76 2.12
C THR A 100 3.35 8.93 3.32
N TYR A 101 4.28 9.41 4.13
CA TYR A 101 4.73 8.73 5.35
C TYR A 101 4.22 9.41 6.61
N THR A 102 3.62 8.63 7.50
CA THR A 102 3.11 9.09 8.80
C THR A 102 3.63 8.20 9.92
N GLY A 103 4.04 8.81 11.04
CA GLY A 103 4.60 8.11 12.18
C GLY A 103 3.59 7.22 12.91
N SER A 104 2.40 7.74 13.21
CA SER A 104 1.34 7.01 13.92
C SER A 104 0.28 6.44 12.99
N VAL A 105 -0.48 5.47 13.48
CA VAL A 105 -1.65 4.91 12.80
C VAL A 105 -2.87 5.81 13.04
N PRO A 106 -3.70 6.13 12.01
CA PRO A 106 -5.03 6.69 12.21
C PRO A 106 -5.94 5.59 12.76
N VAL A 107 -6.52 5.83 13.93
CA VAL A 107 -7.52 4.95 14.53
C VAL A 107 -8.89 5.57 14.31
N GLN A 108 -9.72 4.95 13.48
CA GLN A 108 -11.11 5.38 13.28
C GLN A 108 -11.88 5.37 14.62
N THR A 109 -12.98 6.13 14.70
CA THR A 109 -13.87 6.16 15.88
C THR A 109 -14.49 4.81 16.24
N ASN A 110 -14.51 3.85 15.32
CA ASN A 110 -14.95 2.47 15.53
C ASN A 110 -13.80 1.49 15.91
N GLY A 111 -12.58 2.00 16.12
CA GLY A 111 -11.41 1.19 16.50
C GLY A 111 -10.67 0.53 15.33
N VAL A 112 -11.08 0.77 14.08
CA VAL A 112 -10.38 0.23 12.90
C VAL A 112 -9.07 1.00 12.66
N ILE A 113 -7.98 0.25 12.57
CA ILE A 113 -6.63 0.71 12.23
C ILE A 113 -6.55 0.88 10.71
N ILE A 114 -6.25 2.10 10.25
CA ILE A 114 -5.98 2.36 8.83
C ILE A 114 -4.49 2.11 8.58
N LEU A 115 -4.17 1.06 7.83
CA LEU A 115 -2.78 0.72 7.46
C LEU A 115 -2.35 1.35 6.12
N GLY A 116 -3.31 1.93 5.39
CA GLY A 116 -3.09 2.80 4.25
C GLY A 116 -4.39 3.28 3.65
N THR A 117 -4.35 4.36 2.87
CA THR A 117 -5.49 4.88 2.11
C THR A 117 -5.04 5.23 0.70
N ALA A 118 -5.91 4.98 -0.28
CA ALA A 118 -5.75 5.50 -1.62
C ALA A 118 -6.84 6.51 -1.97
N GLU A 119 -6.41 7.68 -2.44
CA GLU A 119 -7.29 8.68 -3.04
C GLU A 119 -7.17 8.54 -4.56
N SER A 120 -8.24 8.01 -5.19
CA SER A 120 -8.38 7.88 -6.64
C SER A 120 -7.18 7.21 -7.34
N GLY A 121 -6.56 6.20 -6.71
CA GLY A 121 -5.42 5.46 -7.28
C GLY A 121 -4.12 6.27 -7.47
N THR A 122 -4.07 7.54 -7.03
CA THR A 122 -2.89 8.40 -7.27
C THR A 122 -1.98 8.49 -6.05
N LYS A 123 -2.53 8.30 -4.85
CA LYS A 123 -1.83 8.46 -3.57
C LYS A 123 -1.93 7.19 -2.74
N VAL A 124 -0.86 6.80 -2.04
CA VAL A 124 -0.88 5.75 -1.02
C VAL A 124 -0.27 6.28 0.26
N SER A 125 -1.03 6.22 1.35
CA SER A 125 -0.54 6.62 2.67
C SER A 125 0.04 5.43 3.43
N LEU A 126 1.26 5.53 3.93
CA LEU A 126 1.91 4.53 4.78
C LEU A 126 2.04 5.06 6.21
N TYR A 127 1.56 4.29 7.16
CA TYR A 127 1.47 4.64 8.58
C TYR A 127 2.38 3.78 9.44
N ASN A 128 2.44 4.05 10.75
CA ASN A 128 3.19 3.26 11.73
C ASN A 128 4.72 3.29 11.59
N LEU A 129 5.28 4.36 11.00
CA LEU A 129 6.74 4.48 10.86
C LEU A 129 7.47 4.65 12.21
N LEU A 130 6.77 4.99 13.30
CA LEU A 130 7.36 5.00 14.65
C LEU A 130 7.88 3.61 15.06
N GLU A 131 7.23 2.55 14.59
CA GLU A 131 7.63 1.17 14.89
C GLU A 131 8.72 0.64 13.93
N LEU A 132 9.08 1.39 12.89
CA LEU A 132 10.07 0.95 11.89
C LEU A 132 11.51 1.25 12.33
N ASN A 133 11.94 0.59 13.40
CA ASN A 133 13.33 0.56 13.86
C ASN A 133 14.18 -0.46 13.09
N GLU A 134 15.46 -0.60 13.43
CA GLU A 134 16.37 -1.54 12.74
C GLU A 134 15.93 -3.00 12.85
N ALA A 135 15.48 -3.45 14.02
CA ALA A 135 15.05 -4.84 14.21
C ALA A 135 13.80 -5.13 13.36
N ASN A 136 12.82 -4.24 13.39
CA ASN A 136 11.60 -4.36 12.60
C ASN A 136 11.86 -4.19 11.09
N GLY A 137 12.82 -3.37 10.70
CA GLY A 137 13.30 -3.25 9.32
C GLY A 137 14.01 -4.51 8.78
N LYS A 138 14.33 -5.47 9.64
CA LYS A 138 14.90 -6.77 9.27
C LYS A 138 13.87 -7.91 9.34
N ASN A 139 12.64 -7.63 9.77
CA ASN A 139 11.59 -8.62 9.92
C ASN A 139 10.64 -8.60 8.71
N PRO A 140 10.68 -9.62 7.82
CA PRO A 140 9.82 -9.66 6.64
C PRO A 140 8.33 -9.61 6.99
N GLN A 141 7.91 -10.29 8.04
CA GLN A 141 6.49 -10.36 8.44
C GLN A 141 5.99 -8.99 8.89
N PHE A 142 6.79 -8.28 9.69
CA PHE A 142 6.49 -6.90 10.10
C PHE A 142 6.37 -5.98 8.87
N LEU A 143 7.35 -6.04 7.96
CA LEU A 143 7.37 -5.20 6.77
C LEU A 143 6.21 -5.48 5.82
N THR A 144 5.92 -6.75 5.53
CA THR A 144 4.82 -7.11 4.67
C THR A 144 3.47 -6.72 5.27
N ASN A 145 3.24 -7.00 6.56
CA ASN A 145 1.96 -6.72 7.22
C ASN A 145 1.74 -5.23 7.44
N GLY A 146 2.78 -4.50 7.79
CA GLY A 146 2.69 -3.06 8.10
C GLY A 146 2.65 -2.18 6.86
N PHE A 147 3.29 -2.60 5.76
CA PHE A 147 3.53 -1.72 4.61
C PHE A 147 3.28 -2.40 3.27
N PHE A 148 4.05 -3.44 2.94
CA PHE A 148 4.19 -3.82 1.53
C PHE A 148 3.00 -4.58 0.95
N LYS A 149 2.27 -5.37 1.74
CA LYS A 149 0.99 -5.95 1.27
C LYS A 149 0.04 -4.86 0.83
N THR A 150 -0.10 -3.78 1.60
CA THR A 150 -0.93 -2.62 1.26
C THR A 150 -0.45 -1.95 -0.02
N VAL A 151 0.85 -1.71 -0.17
CA VAL A 151 1.40 -1.13 -1.41
C VAL A 151 1.06 -1.99 -2.65
N HIS A 152 1.21 -3.32 -2.56
CA HIS A 152 0.85 -4.21 -3.66
C HIS A 152 -0.67 -4.26 -3.92
N HIS A 153 -1.50 -4.15 -2.87
CA HIS A 153 -2.95 -4.09 -2.98
C HIS A 153 -3.39 -2.84 -3.75
N GLU A 154 -2.93 -1.66 -3.31
CA GLU A 154 -3.27 -0.39 -3.97
C GLU A 154 -2.72 -0.32 -5.39
N PHE A 155 -1.53 -0.87 -5.61
CA PHE A 155 -0.99 -0.96 -6.96
C PHE A 155 -1.86 -1.83 -7.87
N GLN A 156 -2.39 -2.95 -7.37
CA GLN A 156 -3.28 -3.81 -8.14
C GLN A 156 -4.58 -3.09 -8.52
N HIS A 157 -5.13 -2.25 -7.65
CA HIS A 157 -6.29 -1.41 -7.99
C HIS A 157 -6.01 -0.52 -9.20
N ILE A 158 -4.85 0.12 -9.27
CA ILE A 158 -4.48 0.98 -10.41
C ILE A 158 -4.35 0.16 -11.69
N LEU A 159 -3.74 -1.02 -11.62
CA LEU A 159 -3.66 -1.92 -12.78
C LEU A 159 -5.07 -2.29 -13.27
N ASN A 160 -5.95 -2.69 -12.36
CA ASN A 160 -7.34 -3.04 -12.68
C ASN A 160 -8.14 -1.87 -13.27
N GLN A 161 -7.86 -0.63 -12.85
CA GLN A 161 -8.47 0.58 -13.42
C GLN A 161 -7.96 0.87 -14.83
N ASN A 162 -6.66 0.69 -15.08
CA ASN A 162 -6.05 0.94 -16.38
C ASN A 162 -6.41 -0.14 -17.42
N LYS A 163 -6.55 -1.40 -16.98
CA LYS A 163 -7.01 -2.53 -17.79
C LYS A 163 -7.98 -3.37 -16.95
N PRO A 164 -9.29 -3.37 -17.23
CA PRO A 164 -10.25 -4.13 -16.43
C PRO A 164 -9.94 -5.63 -16.41
N TYR A 165 -10.00 -6.25 -15.23
CA TYR A 165 -9.91 -7.70 -15.07
C TYR A 165 -11.20 -8.39 -15.54
N PRO A 166 -11.17 -9.69 -15.89
CA PRO A 166 -12.31 -10.36 -16.49
C PRO A 166 -13.49 -10.51 -15.51
N SER A 167 -14.70 -10.29 -16.01
CA SER A 167 -15.94 -10.27 -15.22
C SER A 167 -16.27 -11.61 -14.53
N ASN A 168 -15.79 -12.73 -15.09
CA ASN A 168 -15.97 -14.06 -14.52
C ASN A 168 -15.31 -14.23 -13.14
N PHE A 169 -14.35 -13.36 -12.77
CA PHE A 169 -13.80 -13.34 -11.41
C PHE A 169 -14.90 -13.03 -10.38
N ARG A 170 -15.69 -11.98 -10.63
CA ARG A 170 -16.78 -11.53 -9.75
C ARG A 170 -17.86 -12.61 -9.62
N GLU A 171 -18.13 -13.36 -10.68
CA GLU A 171 -19.16 -14.40 -10.70
C GLU A 171 -18.85 -15.57 -9.75
N ILE A 172 -17.58 -15.84 -9.43
CA ILE A 172 -17.19 -16.93 -8.51
C ILE A 172 -17.80 -16.73 -7.12
N SER A 173 -17.82 -15.49 -6.62
CA SER A 173 -18.42 -15.15 -5.32
C SER A 173 -19.83 -14.57 -5.45
N GLY A 174 -20.15 -13.91 -6.58
CA GLY A 174 -21.50 -13.43 -6.88
C GLY A 174 -22.10 -12.60 -5.76
N SER A 175 -23.27 -13.03 -5.25
CA SER A 175 -23.99 -12.36 -4.16
C SER A 175 -23.38 -12.56 -2.77
N ASN A 176 -22.25 -13.26 -2.64
CA ASN A 176 -21.56 -13.47 -1.36
C ASN A 176 -20.63 -12.30 -0.98
N TYR A 177 -20.47 -11.29 -1.86
CA TYR A 177 -19.88 -10.02 -1.46
C TYR A 177 -20.86 -9.26 -0.56
N ILE A 178 -20.35 -8.72 0.55
CA ILE A 178 -21.15 -8.18 1.65
C ILE A 178 -20.84 -6.72 1.98
N GLU A 179 -20.12 -6.04 1.10
CA GLU A 179 -19.82 -4.61 1.19
C GLU A 179 -19.24 -4.24 2.55
N ASP A 180 -19.76 -3.17 3.19
CA ASP A 180 -19.23 -2.65 4.45
C ASP A 180 -19.48 -3.55 5.67
N GLU A 181 -20.27 -4.63 5.54
CA GLU A 181 -20.49 -5.60 6.62
C GLU A 181 -19.34 -6.62 6.77
N TRP A 182 -18.31 -6.53 5.92
CA TRP A 182 -17.19 -7.48 5.88
C TRP A 182 -16.56 -7.78 7.26
N ASN A 183 -16.34 -6.74 8.07
CA ASN A 183 -15.71 -6.85 9.38
C ASN A 183 -16.65 -7.37 10.48
N THR A 184 -17.96 -7.31 10.25
CA THR A 184 -18.99 -7.76 11.19
C THR A 184 -19.34 -9.22 10.90
N LYS A 185 -19.47 -9.57 9.62
CA LYS A 185 -19.69 -10.96 9.18
C LYS A 185 -18.47 -11.84 9.42
N TYR A 186 -17.28 -11.31 9.10
CA TYR A 186 -16.00 -11.99 9.24
C TYR A 186 -15.10 -11.14 10.14
N PRO A 187 -15.27 -11.20 11.47
CA PRO A 187 -14.43 -10.42 12.37
C PRO A 187 -12.97 -10.84 12.24
N ASN A 188 -12.04 -9.92 12.53
CA ASN A 188 -10.59 -10.18 12.50
C ASN A 188 -10.15 -11.02 13.71
N THR A 189 -10.69 -12.22 13.82
CA THR A 189 -10.39 -13.26 14.82
C THR A 189 -10.05 -14.56 14.09
N PRO A 190 -9.36 -15.52 14.72
CA PRO A 190 -9.03 -16.80 14.06
C PRO A 190 -10.25 -17.50 13.45
N VAL A 191 -11.39 -17.50 14.16
CA VAL A 191 -12.65 -18.08 13.67
C VAL A 191 -13.18 -17.29 12.48
N GLY A 192 -13.24 -15.95 12.56
CA GLY A 192 -13.75 -15.11 11.48
C GLY A 192 -12.91 -15.16 10.20
N ILE A 193 -11.58 -15.25 10.34
CA ILE A 193 -10.67 -15.47 9.21
C ILE A 193 -10.93 -16.84 8.57
N GLY A 194 -11.06 -17.88 9.40
CA GLY A 194 -11.39 -19.22 8.93
C GLY A 194 -12.72 -19.29 8.16
N THR A 195 -13.75 -18.62 8.67
CA THR A 195 -15.06 -18.58 8.01
C THR A 195 -15.05 -17.75 6.72
N ALA A 196 -14.23 -16.69 6.63
CA ALA A 196 -14.01 -15.97 5.37
C ALA A 196 -13.36 -16.88 4.31
N ILE A 197 -12.34 -17.66 4.70
CA ILE A 197 -11.68 -18.62 3.81
C ILE A 197 -12.65 -19.73 3.40
N ALA A 198 -13.47 -20.23 4.32
CA ALA A 198 -14.53 -21.18 4.02
C ALA A 198 -15.55 -20.64 2.99
N ALA A 199 -15.79 -19.34 2.99
CA ALA A 199 -16.65 -18.64 2.04
C ALA A 199 -15.95 -18.27 0.72
N GLY A 200 -14.65 -18.58 0.56
CA GLY A 200 -13.90 -18.34 -0.67
C GLY A 200 -13.20 -16.98 -0.73
N PHE A 201 -12.92 -16.35 0.41
CA PHE A 201 -12.20 -15.09 0.51
C PHE A 201 -10.87 -15.27 1.26
N ILE A 202 -9.76 -14.73 0.72
CA ILE A 202 -8.42 -14.88 1.31
C ILE A 202 -8.27 -14.12 2.64
N SER A 203 -9.08 -13.09 2.85
CA SER A 203 -9.17 -12.29 4.06
C SER A 203 -10.62 -11.86 4.29
N PRO A 204 -11.00 -11.45 5.51
CA PRO A 204 -12.28 -10.78 5.72
C PRO A 204 -12.52 -9.60 4.77
N TYR A 205 -11.50 -8.78 4.52
CA TYR A 205 -11.64 -7.59 3.69
C TYR A 205 -11.93 -7.93 2.21
N ALA A 206 -11.43 -9.06 1.72
CA ALA A 206 -11.74 -9.56 0.38
C ALA A 206 -13.23 -9.85 0.17
N SER A 207 -14.04 -10.02 1.23
CA SER A 207 -15.49 -10.20 1.07
C SER A 207 -16.25 -8.90 0.80
N LYS A 208 -15.59 -7.74 0.86
CA LYS A 208 -16.22 -6.44 0.67
C LYS A 208 -16.78 -6.28 -0.75
N ALA A 209 -15.91 -6.42 -1.75
CA ALA A 209 -16.27 -6.28 -3.15
C ALA A 209 -15.28 -7.07 -4.02
N ASP A 210 -15.65 -7.36 -5.26
CA ASP A 210 -14.79 -8.09 -6.20
C ASP A 210 -13.49 -7.35 -6.52
N THR A 211 -13.53 -6.02 -6.53
CA THR A 211 -12.32 -5.19 -6.70
C THR A 211 -11.33 -5.38 -5.56
N GLU A 212 -11.82 -5.43 -4.32
CA GLU A 212 -11.00 -5.65 -3.12
C GLU A 212 -10.48 -7.09 -3.06
N ASP A 213 -11.33 -8.08 -3.39
CA ASP A 213 -10.95 -9.49 -3.43
C ASP A 213 -9.80 -9.75 -4.41
N PHE A 214 -9.87 -9.14 -5.60
CA PHE A 214 -8.82 -9.27 -6.61
C PHE A 214 -7.49 -8.69 -6.10
N ALA A 215 -7.52 -7.49 -5.54
CA ALA A 215 -6.33 -6.80 -5.01
C ALA A 215 -5.77 -7.49 -3.75
N GLU A 216 -6.63 -8.01 -2.87
CA GLU A 216 -6.25 -8.82 -1.71
C GLU A 216 -5.54 -10.10 -2.17
N LEU A 217 -6.16 -10.86 -3.07
CA LEU A 217 -5.61 -12.13 -3.51
C LEU A 217 -4.26 -11.96 -4.22
N TYR A 218 -4.13 -10.93 -5.06
CA TYR A 218 -2.87 -10.55 -5.66
C TYR A 218 -1.81 -10.23 -4.59
N SER A 219 -2.11 -9.29 -3.67
CA SER A 219 -1.15 -8.79 -2.70
C SER A 219 -0.70 -9.84 -1.68
N PHE A 220 -1.61 -10.70 -1.20
CA PHE A 220 -1.24 -11.82 -0.35
C PHE A 220 -0.38 -12.83 -1.09
N TYR A 221 -0.68 -13.12 -2.36
CA TYR A 221 0.07 -14.09 -3.13
C TYR A 221 1.52 -13.67 -3.36
N VAL A 222 1.75 -12.45 -3.86
CA VAL A 222 3.10 -12.00 -4.24
C VAL A 222 4.02 -11.73 -3.05
N THR A 223 3.47 -11.56 -1.84
CA THR A 223 4.24 -11.19 -0.64
C THR A 223 4.49 -12.32 0.36
N ARG A 224 3.99 -13.53 0.09
CA ARG A 224 4.10 -14.69 1.00
C ARG A 224 4.90 -15.81 0.38
N SER A 225 5.65 -16.56 1.19
CA SER A 225 6.20 -17.84 0.71
C SER A 225 5.07 -18.83 0.41
N GLN A 226 5.34 -19.88 -0.37
CA GLN A 226 4.33 -20.92 -0.65
C GLN A 226 3.79 -21.52 0.65
N ALA A 227 4.68 -21.85 1.59
CA ALA A 227 4.31 -22.37 2.90
C ALA A 227 3.42 -21.41 3.70
N ASP A 228 3.73 -20.10 3.70
CA ASP A 228 2.91 -19.11 4.41
C ASP A 228 1.52 -18.96 3.78
N PHE A 229 1.44 -18.94 2.45
CA PHE A 229 0.17 -18.84 1.74
C PHE A 229 -0.69 -20.09 1.96
N ASP A 230 -0.09 -21.28 1.93
CA ASP A 230 -0.79 -22.52 2.25
C ASP A 230 -1.24 -22.55 3.71
N ALA A 231 -0.39 -22.09 4.65
CA ALA A 231 -0.76 -21.98 6.06
C ALA A 231 -1.96 -21.04 6.26
N MET A 232 -2.00 -19.91 5.56
CA MET A 232 -3.15 -19.00 5.58
C MET A 232 -4.44 -19.71 5.14
N LEU A 233 -4.40 -20.52 4.08
CA LEU A 233 -5.58 -21.23 3.57
C LEU A 233 -6.05 -22.38 4.48
N ASN A 234 -5.18 -22.90 5.34
CA ASN A 234 -5.40 -24.08 6.18
C ASN A 234 -5.59 -23.76 7.67
N VAL A 235 -6.14 -22.59 7.98
CA VAL A 235 -6.53 -22.22 9.35
C VAL A 235 -7.79 -22.97 9.81
N GLU A 236 -8.03 -22.98 11.12
CA GLU A 236 -9.25 -23.52 11.72
C GLU A 236 -10.50 -22.87 11.12
N ASN A 237 -11.61 -23.61 10.99
CA ASN A 237 -12.87 -23.17 10.38
C ASN A 237 -12.83 -22.88 8.86
N SER A 238 -11.67 -23.03 8.20
CA SER A 238 -11.59 -23.08 6.74
C SER A 238 -12.20 -24.38 6.18
N THR A 239 -12.57 -24.38 4.90
CA THR A 239 -13.09 -25.59 4.23
C THR A 239 -12.37 -25.85 2.91
N ALA A 240 -12.35 -27.12 2.47
CA ALA A 240 -11.78 -27.49 1.18
C ALA A 240 -12.51 -26.81 0.00
N ALA A 241 -13.83 -26.65 0.10
CA ALA A 241 -14.64 -25.96 -0.90
C ALA A 241 -14.26 -24.46 -1.00
N GLY A 242 -14.15 -23.76 0.13
CA GLY A 242 -13.71 -22.37 0.15
C GLY A 242 -12.31 -22.17 -0.41
N ARG A 243 -11.37 -23.04 -0.05
CA ARG A 243 -10.01 -23.05 -0.64
C ARG A 243 -10.04 -23.23 -2.16
N ALA A 244 -10.87 -24.13 -2.68
CA ALA A 244 -10.99 -24.35 -4.12
C ALA A 244 -11.50 -23.10 -4.86
N LEU A 245 -12.42 -22.33 -4.26
CA LEU A 245 -12.88 -21.05 -4.82
C LEU A 245 -11.74 -20.03 -4.86
N ILE A 246 -10.96 -19.90 -3.78
CA ILE A 246 -9.81 -18.99 -3.72
C ILE A 246 -8.76 -19.36 -4.79
N LEU A 247 -8.45 -20.64 -4.95
CA LEU A 247 -7.49 -21.10 -5.96
C LEU A 247 -8.01 -20.88 -7.39
N SER A 248 -9.31 -21.00 -7.63
CA SER A 248 -9.93 -20.70 -8.92
C SER A 248 -9.82 -19.22 -9.25
N LYS A 249 -10.09 -18.34 -8.28
CA LYS A 249 -9.87 -16.89 -8.39
C LYS A 249 -8.40 -16.57 -8.66
N LEU A 250 -7.48 -17.19 -7.93
CA LEU A 250 -6.05 -16.95 -8.08
C LEU A 250 -5.56 -17.32 -9.49
N ALA A 251 -6.08 -18.40 -10.08
CA ALA A 251 -5.76 -18.77 -11.45
C ALA A 251 -6.17 -17.67 -12.45
N ILE A 252 -7.32 -17.02 -12.25
CA ILE A 252 -7.76 -15.88 -13.05
C ILE A 252 -6.81 -14.69 -12.85
N VAL A 253 -6.47 -14.34 -11.61
CA VAL A 253 -5.53 -13.24 -11.30
C VAL A 253 -4.18 -13.47 -11.99
N LYS A 254 -3.63 -14.69 -11.89
CA LYS A 254 -2.38 -15.06 -12.58
C LYS A 254 -2.48 -14.94 -14.10
N SER A 255 -3.56 -15.46 -14.68
CA SER A 255 -3.77 -15.39 -16.13
C SER A 255 -3.85 -13.94 -16.61
N TYR A 256 -4.63 -13.10 -15.91
CA TYR A 256 -4.78 -11.68 -16.22
C TYR A 256 -3.45 -10.93 -16.11
N MET A 257 -2.70 -11.10 -15.01
CA MET A 257 -1.40 -10.44 -14.85
C MET A 257 -0.42 -10.84 -15.94
N LYS A 258 -0.46 -12.10 -16.36
CA LYS A 258 0.40 -12.60 -17.45
C LYS A 258 -0.04 -12.08 -18.82
N SER A 259 -1.32 -12.09 -19.15
CA SER A 259 -1.83 -11.68 -20.47
C SER A 259 -1.82 -10.16 -20.66
N GLU A 260 -2.32 -9.42 -19.67
CA GLU A 260 -2.54 -7.98 -19.79
C GLU A 260 -1.29 -7.16 -19.44
N TRP A 261 -0.45 -7.68 -18.53
CA TRP A 261 0.70 -6.95 -18.01
C TRP A 261 2.04 -7.62 -18.30
N GLY A 262 2.06 -8.83 -18.86
CA GLY A 262 3.29 -9.57 -19.11
C GLY A 262 4.01 -9.99 -17.83
N ILE A 263 3.32 -9.99 -16.69
CA ILE A 263 3.91 -10.28 -15.38
C ILE A 263 3.51 -11.69 -14.97
N ASP A 264 4.50 -12.57 -14.89
CA ASP A 264 4.33 -13.87 -14.25
C ASP A 264 4.40 -13.69 -12.72
N MET A 265 3.27 -13.86 -12.05
CA MET A 265 3.16 -13.67 -10.59
C MET A 265 4.05 -14.64 -9.80
N ASP A 266 4.35 -15.82 -10.34
CA ASP A 266 5.22 -16.78 -9.66
C ASP A 266 6.67 -16.33 -9.68
N ILE A 267 7.12 -15.76 -10.80
CA ILE A 267 8.46 -15.16 -10.93
C ILE A 267 8.59 -13.92 -10.04
N LEU A 268 7.59 -13.05 -10.05
CA LEU A 268 7.57 -11.86 -9.19
C LEU A 268 7.62 -12.24 -7.70
N ARG A 269 6.77 -13.18 -7.29
CA ARG A 269 6.75 -13.71 -5.92
C ARG A 269 8.10 -14.30 -5.54
N ALA A 270 8.68 -15.15 -6.39
CA ALA A 270 10.00 -15.75 -6.12
C ALA A 270 11.09 -14.68 -5.94
N ASN A 271 11.08 -13.62 -6.76
CA ASN A 271 12.02 -12.51 -6.64
C ASN A 271 11.87 -11.79 -5.28
N ILE A 272 10.65 -11.40 -4.90
CA ILE A 272 10.37 -10.73 -3.62
C ILE A 272 10.81 -11.61 -2.44
N ILE A 273 10.42 -12.88 -2.43
CA ILE A 273 10.74 -13.80 -1.32
C ILE A 273 12.25 -14.07 -1.22
N ALA A 274 12.97 -14.17 -2.34
CA ALA A 274 14.43 -14.33 -2.34
C ALA A 274 15.18 -13.15 -1.71
N ARG A 275 14.53 -11.98 -1.56
CA ARG A 275 15.10 -10.80 -0.91
C ARG A 275 14.98 -10.81 0.60
N TYR A 276 14.04 -11.58 1.17
CA TYR A 276 13.79 -11.59 2.62
C TYR A 276 15.03 -12.01 3.44
N PRO A 277 15.78 -13.07 3.10
CA PRO A 277 16.99 -13.43 3.86
C PRO A 277 18.08 -12.35 3.84
N ARG A 278 18.10 -11.52 2.78
CA ARG A 278 19.09 -10.45 2.58
C ARG A 278 18.82 -9.22 3.44
N LEU A 279 17.65 -9.10 4.07
CA LEU A 279 17.31 -7.96 4.92
C LEU A 279 18.26 -7.79 6.10
N SER A 280 18.82 -8.89 6.61
CA SER A 280 19.79 -8.90 7.72
C SER A 280 21.05 -8.09 7.43
N THR A 281 21.47 -8.04 6.16
CA THR A 281 22.70 -7.37 5.69
C THR A 281 22.42 -6.20 4.74
N PHE A 282 21.17 -5.94 4.39
CA PHE A 282 20.79 -4.84 3.52
C PHE A 282 21.02 -3.50 4.24
N ASP A 283 21.78 -2.59 3.63
CA ASP A 283 21.94 -1.24 4.14
C ASP A 283 20.63 -0.48 4.01
N GLN A 284 20.15 0.04 5.13
CA GLN A 284 18.84 0.69 5.26
C GLN A 284 18.96 2.16 5.65
N THR A 285 20.16 2.70 5.82
CA THR A 285 20.36 4.03 6.42
C THR A 285 21.26 4.95 5.60
N THR A 286 22.13 4.40 4.74
CA THR A 286 23.06 5.23 3.98
C THR A 286 22.36 5.87 2.77
N LEU A 287 22.48 7.20 2.63
CA LEU A 287 21.96 7.95 1.50
C LEU A 287 23.15 8.31 0.60
N ASN A 288 23.36 7.55 -0.48
CA ASN A 288 24.34 7.85 -1.51
C ASN A 288 23.72 8.70 -2.62
#